data_AF-A0A7L4QS46-F1
#
_entry.id   AF-A0A7L4QS46-F1
#
_cell.length_a   1.000
_cell.length_b   1.000
_cell.length_c   1.000
_cell.angle_alpha   90.00
_cell.angle_beta   90.00
_cell.angle_gamma   90.00
#
_symmetry.space_group_name_H-M   'P 1'
#
loop_
_entity.id
_entity.type
_entity.pdbx_description
1 polymer ?
#
loop_
_entity_poly.entity_id
_entity_poly.type
_entity_poly.pdbx_seq_one_letter_code
_entity_poly.pdbx_strand_id
1 'polypeptide(L)'
;MTEKEEYCTPADSGSPVIRFISGSSKWLFLLAVLGTALIAIFLFVLGFIVTLFTMIGAVVSPQADLHTLKLLMSVFIEVIDVFLVATVFYIIALGLYELFIAKAPLPGWLKICDLDD
;
A
#
# COMPACT_ATOMS: atom_id res chain seq x y z
N MET A 1 6.01 20.46 -37.02
CA MET A 1 5.87 19.00 -37.15
C MET A 1 4.83 18.60 -36.13
N THR A 2 3.60 18.40 -36.62
CA THR A 2 2.37 18.22 -35.83
C THR A 2 2.20 16.73 -35.55
N GLU A 3 2.53 16.32 -34.32
CA GLU A 3 2.24 14.96 -33.84
C GLU A 3 0.74 14.90 -33.50
N LYS A 4 0.02 14.05 -34.21
CA LYS A 4 -1.42 13.86 -34.04
C LYS A 4 -1.65 13.17 -32.70
N GLU A 5 -2.38 13.85 -31.83
CA GLU A 5 -2.95 13.31 -30.60
C GLU A 5 -3.92 12.17 -30.97
N GLU A 6 -3.47 10.93 -30.79
CA GLU A 6 -4.25 9.73 -31.05
C GLU A 6 -5.33 9.61 -29.98
N TYR A 7 -6.53 10.08 -30.33
CA TYR A 7 -7.72 10.02 -29.52
C TYR A 7 -8.15 8.55 -29.39
N CYS A 8 -8.10 8.00 -28.17
CA CYS A 8 -8.70 6.69 -27.88
C CYS A 8 -10.22 6.78 -28.13
N THR A 9 -10.67 6.31 -29.28
CA THR A 9 -12.09 6.11 -29.57
C THR A 9 -12.55 4.80 -28.92
N PRO A 10 -13.49 4.81 -27.97
CA PRO A 10 -14.05 3.56 -27.46
C PRO A 10 -14.91 2.93 -28.55
N ALA A 11 -14.55 1.70 -28.95
CA ALA A 11 -15.45 0.82 -29.67
C ALA A 11 -16.58 0.39 -28.72
N ASP A 12 -17.74 1.02 -28.87
CA ASP A 12 -18.97 0.70 -28.14
C ASP A 12 -19.55 -0.63 -28.63
N SER A 13 -19.28 -1.71 -27.91
CA SER A 13 -20.05 -2.96 -27.97
C SER A 13 -19.92 -3.71 -26.64
N GLY A 14 -20.38 -3.10 -25.55
CA GLY A 14 -20.40 -3.70 -24.21
C GLY A 14 -21.81 -4.17 -23.83
N SER A 15 -22.01 -5.49 -23.80
CA SER A 15 -23.26 -6.13 -23.38
C SER A 15 -23.73 -5.69 -21.97
N PRO A 16 -25.06 -5.59 -21.73
CA PRO A 16 -25.63 -5.04 -20.49
C PRO A 16 -25.28 -5.83 -19.21
N VAL A 17 -24.78 -7.06 -19.36
CA VAL A 17 -24.33 -7.93 -18.26
C VAL A 17 -23.03 -7.45 -17.60
N ILE A 18 -22.14 -6.76 -18.33
CA ILE A 18 -20.84 -6.29 -17.80
C ILE A 18 -21.03 -5.11 -16.82
N ARG A 19 -22.08 -4.30 -17.02
CA ARG A 19 -22.41 -3.17 -16.12
C ARG A 19 -22.92 -3.62 -14.74
N PHE A 20 -23.57 -4.78 -14.65
CA PHE A 20 -24.19 -5.25 -13.41
C PHE A 20 -23.18 -5.93 -12.46
N ILE A 21 -22.22 -6.68 -13.02
CA ILE A 21 -21.12 -7.28 -12.26
C ILE A 21 -20.14 -6.22 -11.73
N SER A 22 -19.96 -5.11 -12.46
CA SER A 22 -19.09 -4.00 -12.06
C SER A 22 -19.63 -3.18 -10.87
N GLY A 23 -20.90 -3.33 -10.48
CA GLY A 23 -21.48 -2.63 -9.32
C GLY A 23 -21.32 -3.38 -8.00
N SER A 24 -21.39 -4.71 -8.03
CA SER A 24 -21.46 -5.55 -6.82
C SER A 24 -20.08 -6.01 -6.32
N SER A 25 -19.11 -6.23 -7.22
CA SER A 25 -17.75 -6.64 -6.80
C SER A 25 -17.01 -5.54 -6.03
N LYS A 26 -17.28 -4.26 -6.36
CA LYS A 26 -16.62 -3.10 -5.75
C LYS A 26 -16.78 -3.04 -4.24
N TRP A 27 -17.91 -3.48 -3.70
CA TRP A 27 -18.15 -3.47 -2.25
C TRP A 27 -17.26 -4.45 -1.49
N LEU A 28 -17.01 -5.65 -2.04
CA LEU A 28 -16.11 -6.63 -1.43
C LEU A 28 -14.67 -6.13 -1.42
N PHE A 29 -14.21 -5.56 -2.54
CA PHE A 29 -12.86 -4.98 -2.64
C PHE A 29 -12.70 -3.75 -1.75
N LEU A 30 -13.71 -2.89 -1.64
CA LEU A 30 -13.67 -1.72 -0.76
C LEU A 30 -13.57 -2.14 0.70
N LEU A 31 -14.33 -3.17 1.12
CA LEU A 31 -14.24 -3.73 2.47
C LEU A 31 -12.84 -4.30 2.76
N ALA A 32 -12.26 -5.01 1.79
CA ALA A 32 -10.90 -5.54 1.91
C ALA A 32 -9.84 -4.42 2.02
N VAL A 33 -9.93 -3.39 1.17
CA VAL A 33 -9.05 -2.21 1.19
C VAL A 33 -9.14 -1.45 2.51
N LEU A 34 -10.35 -1.26 3.03
CA LEU A 34 -10.55 -0.57 4.31
C LEU A 34 -9.90 -1.35 5.46
N GLY A 35 -10.04 -2.68 5.44
CA GLY A 35 -9.42 -3.57 6.41
C GLY A 35 -7.89 -3.52 6.36
N THR A 36 -7.29 -3.64 5.18
CA THR A 36 -5.82 -3.59 5.04
C THR A 36 -5.26 -2.22 5.35
N ALA A 37 -5.97 -1.13 5.00
CA ALA A 37 -5.58 0.23 5.36
C ALA A 37 -5.57 0.46 6.88
N LEU A 38 -6.62 0.00 7.59
CA LEU A 38 -6.69 0.07 9.04
C LEU A 38 -5.55 -0.69 9.71
N ILE A 39 -5.26 -1.90 9.23
CA ILE A 39 -4.14 -2.72 9.75
C ILE A 39 -2.80 -2.02 9.51
N ALA A 40 -2.58 -1.47 8.31
CA ALA A 40 -1.34 -0.75 8.00
C ALA A 40 -1.13 0.45 8.95
N ILE A 41 -2.16 1.25 9.18
CA ILE A 41 -2.12 2.40 10.11
C ILE A 41 -1.81 1.91 11.53
N PHE A 42 -2.47 0.85 11.97
CA PHE A 42 -2.27 0.29 13.30
C PHE A 42 -0.83 -0.22 13.51
N LEU A 43 -0.29 -0.95 12.52
CA LEU A 43 1.09 -1.43 12.54
C LEU A 43 2.11 -0.28 12.52
N PHE A 44 1.85 0.78 11.75
CA PHE A 44 2.70 1.98 11.77
C PHE A 44 2.74 2.63 13.15
N VAL A 45 1.58 2.79 13.80
CA VAL A 45 1.49 3.40 15.14
C VAL A 45 2.18 2.52 16.17
N LEU A 46 1.94 1.21 16.17
CA LEU A 46 2.60 0.29 17.09
C LEU A 46 4.12 0.26 16.88
N GLY A 47 4.58 0.12 15.63
CA GLY A 47 6.00 0.15 15.28
C GLY A 47 6.66 1.44 15.75
N PHE A 48 6.00 2.59 15.56
CA PHE A 48 6.49 3.89 16.01
C PHE A 48 6.62 3.96 17.54
N ILE A 49 5.60 3.52 18.28
CA ILE A 49 5.62 3.51 19.75
C ILE A 49 6.76 2.62 20.27
N VAL A 50 6.90 1.40 19.76
CA VAL A 50 7.95 0.46 20.17
C VAL A 50 9.34 1.02 19.88
N THR A 51 9.53 1.62 18.71
CA THR A 51 10.79 2.26 18.31
C THR A 51 11.15 3.38 19.29
N LEU A 52 10.18 4.23 19.62
CA LEU A 52 10.40 5.37 20.51
C LEU A 52 10.80 4.92 21.92
N PHE A 53 10.10 3.93 22.49
CA PHE A 53 10.45 3.37 23.79
C PHE A 53 11.85 2.72 23.79
N THR A 54 12.16 1.94 22.76
CA THR A 54 13.47 1.25 22.61
C THR A 54 14.60 2.27 22.49
N MET A 55 14.41 3.31 21.70
CA MET A 55 15.43 4.34 21.47
C MET A 55 15.71 5.16 22.73
N ILE A 56 14.67 5.55 23.48
CA ILE A 56 14.84 6.27 24.75
C ILE A 56 15.55 5.38 25.78
N GLY A 57 15.16 4.12 25.89
CA GLY A 57 15.81 3.16 26.81
C GLY A 57 17.28 2.91 26.48
N ALA A 58 17.63 2.84 25.21
CA ALA A 58 19.02 2.65 24.75
C ALA A 58 19.92 3.85 25.09
N VAL A 59 19.41 5.08 25.01
CA VAL A 59 20.17 6.31 25.31
C VAL A 59 20.41 6.48 26.81
N VAL A 60 19.45 6.11 27.66
CA VAL A 60 19.52 6.32 29.12
C VAL A 60 20.47 5.32 29.80
N SER A 61 20.64 4.11 29.25
CA SER A 61 21.54 3.10 29.81
C SER A 61 22.41 2.44 28.73
N PRO A 62 23.50 3.10 28.29
CA PRO A 62 24.46 2.52 27.36
C PRO A 62 25.30 1.45 28.07
N GLN A 63 24.71 0.28 28.29
CA GLN A 63 25.40 -0.90 28.80
C GLN A 63 26.08 -1.57 27.60
N ALA A 64 27.35 -1.26 27.37
CA ALA A 64 28.17 -1.80 26.29
C ALA A 64 28.60 -3.25 26.56
N ASP A 65 27.64 -4.11 26.88
CA ASP A 65 27.83 -5.55 26.97
C ASP A 65 27.47 -6.21 25.64
N LEU A 66 28.27 -7.20 25.23
CA LEU A 66 28.09 -7.97 24.00
C LEU A 66 26.71 -8.65 23.94
N HIS A 67 26.17 -9.04 25.10
CA HIS A 67 24.86 -9.65 25.20
C HIS A 67 23.72 -8.64 24.92
N THR A 68 23.79 -7.45 25.51
CA THR A 68 22.81 -6.37 25.31
C THR A 68 22.81 -5.88 23.86
N LEU A 69 23.98 -5.80 23.22
CA LEU A 69 24.09 -5.37 21.83
C LEU A 69 23.41 -6.34 20.85
N LYS A 70 23.56 -7.66 21.06
CA LYS A 70 22.87 -8.68 20.25
C LYS A 70 21.36 -8.60 20.39
N LEU A 71 20.85 -8.41 21.61
CA LEU A 71 19.42 -8.27 21.86
C LEU A 71 18.88 -7.02 21.18
N LEU A 72 19.59 -5.90 21.30
CA LEU A 72 19.22 -4.64 20.68
C LEU A 72 19.12 -4.76 19.14
N MET A 73 20.11 -5.39 18.49
CA MET A 73 20.06 -5.66 17.04
C MET A 73 18.84 -6.51 16.65
N SER A 74 18.48 -7.52 17.45
CA SER A 74 17.30 -8.36 17.21
C SER A 74 15.99 -7.57 17.28
N VAL A 75 15.89 -6.64 18.24
CA VAL A 75 14.68 -5.80 18.35
C VAL A 75 14.57 -4.86 17.16
N PHE A 76 15.68 -4.30 16.68
CA PHE A 76 15.66 -3.43 15.51
C PHE A 76 15.20 -4.15 14.24
N ILE A 77 15.62 -5.40 13.99
CA ILE A 77 15.19 -6.13 12.80
C ILE A 77 13.69 -6.45 12.85
N GLU A 78 13.16 -6.78 14.03
CA GLU A 78 11.73 -7.03 14.23
C GLU A 78 10.90 -5.78 13.96
N VAL A 79 11.35 -4.63 14.46
CA VAL A 79 10.69 -3.33 14.21
C VAL A 79 10.71 -2.97 12.73
N ILE A 80 11.83 -3.17 12.05
CA ILE A 80 11.94 -2.90 10.61
C ILE A 80 10.96 -3.78 9.83
N ASP A 81 10.86 -5.06 10.15
CA ASP A 81 9.93 -5.98 9.51
C ASP A 81 8.47 -5.52 9.65
N VAL A 82 8.08 -5.07 10.85
CA VAL A 82 6.73 -4.50 11.09
C VAL A 82 6.45 -3.29 10.19
N PHE A 83 7.42 -2.38 10.02
CA PHE A 83 7.25 -1.23 9.12
C PHE A 83 7.16 -1.64 7.64
N LEU A 84 7.93 -2.65 7.22
CA LEU A 84 7.86 -3.17 5.87
C LEU A 84 6.49 -3.83 5.61
N VAL A 85 6.01 -4.66 6.52
CA VAL A 85 4.68 -5.28 6.44
C VAL A 85 3.58 -4.22 6.38
N ALA A 86 3.64 -3.18 7.23
CA ALA A 86 2.69 -2.06 7.19
C ALA A 86 2.68 -1.35 5.84
N THR A 87 3.88 -1.09 5.28
CA THR A 87 4.04 -0.46 3.97
C THR A 87 3.49 -1.33 2.84
N VAL A 88 3.74 -2.64 2.89
CA VAL A 88 3.20 -3.59 1.91
C VAL A 88 1.67 -3.60 1.95
N PHE A 89 1.06 -3.66 3.13
CA PHE A 89 -0.39 -3.57 3.25
C PHE A 89 -0.95 -2.25 2.72
N TYR A 90 -0.25 -1.13 2.95
CA TYR A 90 -0.62 0.17 2.41
C TYR A 90 -0.58 0.22 0.88
N ILE A 91 0.48 -0.30 0.26
CA ILE A 91 0.61 -0.37 -1.20
C ILE A 91 -0.48 -1.28 -1.80
N ILE A 92 -0.76 -2.43 -1.17
CA ILE A 92 -1.85 -3.33 -1.62
C ILE A 92 -3.20 -2.61 -1.53
N ALA A 93 -3.45 -1.88 -0.45
CA ALA A 93 -4.68 -1.09 -0.29
C ALA A 93 -4.81 -0.03 -1.39
N LEU A 94 -3.73 0.70 -1.70
CA LEU A 94 -3.71 1.68 -2.78
C LEU A 94 -3.91 1.04 -4.17
N GLY A 95 -3.22 -0.06 -4.47
CA GLY A 95 -3.35 -0.74 -5.76
C GLY A 95 -4.76 -1.28 -6.00
N LEU A 96 -5.40 -1.86 -4.98
CA LEU A 96 -6.79 -2.30 -5.04
C LEU A 96 -7.77 -1.12 -5.13
N TYR A 97 -7.49 -0.01 -4.44
CA TYR A 97 -8.29 1.22 -4.54
C TYR A 97 -8.28 1.78 -5.97
N GLU A 98 -7.11 1.81 -6.60
CA GLU A 98 -6.93 2.33 -7.95
C GLU A 98 -7.56 1.43 -9.02
N LEU A 99 -7.42 0.11 -8.87
CA LEU A 99 -7.91 -0.87 -9.84
C LEU A 99 -9.45 -0.96 -9.86
N PHE A 100 -10.11 -0.77 -8.71
CA PHE A 100 -11.54 -1.05 -8.58
C PHE A 100 -12.43 0.16 -8.29
N ILE A 101 -11.92 1.21 -7.63
CA ILE A 101 -12.74 2.34 -7.16
C ILE A 101 -12.63 3.58 -8.05
N ALA A 102 -11.42 4.09 -8.31
CA ALA A 102 -11.25 5.32 -9.08
C ALA A 102 -9.93 5.35 -9.85
N LYS A 103 -9.99 5.78 -11.11
CA LYS A 103 -8.80 6.28 -11.82
C LYS A 103 -8.35 7.55 -11.11
N ALA A 104 -7.43 7.41 -10.16
CA ALA A 104 -6.74 8.58 -9.60
C ALA A 104 -6.07 9.35 -10.76
N PRO A 105 -5.92 10.68 -10.67
CA PRO A 105 -5.23 11.46 -11.69
C PRO A 105 -3.73 11.15 -11.63
N LEU A 106 -3.33 10.00 -12.18
CA LEU A 106 -1.94 9.62 -12.28
C LEU A 106 -1.26 10.38 -13.42
N PRO A 107 0.02 10.78 -13.25
CA PRO A 107 0.83 11.28 -14.36
C PRO A 107 0.88 10.25 -15.48
N GLY A 108 0.94 10.71 -16.74
CA GLY A 108 0.70 9.89 -17.93
C GLY A 108 1.55 8.63 -18.09
N TRP A 109 2.63 8.46 -17.32
CA TRP A 109 3.48 7.28 -17.32
C TRP A 109 2.89 6.04 -16.62
N LEU A 110 1.84 6.20 -15.79
CA LEU A 110 1.17 5.07 -15.10
C LEU A 110 -0.26 4.80 -15.62
N LYS A 111 -0.64 5.40 -16.75
CA LYS A 111 -1.96 5.23 -17.35
C LYS A 111 -1.93 4.06 -18.33
N ILE A 112 -2.21 2.86 -17.85
CA ILE A 112 -2.41 1.68 -18.70
C ILE A 112 -3.76 1.85 -19.43
N CYS A 113 -3.71 2.01 -20.74
CA CYS A 113 -4.88 2.22 -21.59
C CYS A 113 -5.60 0.91 -21.94
N ASP A 114 -4.87 -0.21 -22.01
CA ASP A 114 -5.40 -1.55 -22.27
C ASP A 114 -4.41 -2.62 -21.76
N LEU A 115 -4.90 -3.85 -21.47
CA LEU A 115 -4.12 -4.98 -20.94
C LEU A 115 -4.03 -6.14 -21.95
N ASP A 116 -4.14 -5.84 -23.25
CA ASP A 116 -4.25 -6.85 -24.32
C ASP A 116 -3.08 -6.87 -25.32
N ASP A 117 -1.87 -6.49 -24.87
CA ASP A 117 -0.59 -6.80 -25.55
C ASP A 117 0.46 -7.30 -24.54
#